data_AF-B9K3A1-F1
#
_entry.id   AF-B9K3A1-F1
#
_cell.length_a   1.000
_cell.length_b   1.000
_cell.length_c   1.000
_cell.angle_alpha   90.00
_cell.angle_beta   90.00
_cell.angle_gamma   90.00
#
_symmetry.space_group_name_H-M   'P 1'
#
loop_
_entity.id
_entity.type
_entity.pdbx_description
1 polymer ?
#
loop_
_entity_poly.entity_id
_entity_poly.type
_entity_poly.pdbx_seq_one_letter_code
_entity_poly.pdbx_strand_id
1 'polypeptide(L)'
;MGRGLLRTLLSERLKVPEQEIRFVYGPFGKPHLLDYNNNERIHFNVSNAEDVVAIAMSSTTRVGIDVERKKNESYEEIYPFVLSDRELHEVRGADPQLRGAAFISCWTRKEALVKAAGLSISSLATIELSNEQNRIQLCAADWDGTKHLRKFSAWDESLIAGFSVSIACDSARATVKSHRHCFKT
;
A
#
# COMPACT_ATOMS: atom_id res chain seq x y z
N MET A 1 -12.24 11.45 -7.88
CA MET A 1 -10.99 12.11 -8.29
C MET A 1 -9.89 11.11 -8.64
N GLY A 2 -9.54 10.13 -7.78
CA GLY A 2 -8.40 9.23 -8.02
C GLY A 2 -8.41 8.42 -9.32
N ARG A 3 -9.58 7.99 -9.83
CA ARG A 3 -9.67 7.29 -11.14
C ARG A 3 -9.31 8.17 -12.34
N GLY A 4 -9.63 9.46 -12.30
CA GLY A 4 -9.28 10.41 -13.37
C GLY A 4 -7.78 10.66 -13.40
N LEU A 5 -7.21 11.01 -12.24
CA LEU A 5 -5.77 11.23 -12.09
C LEU A 5 -4.95 9.99 -12.52
N LEU A 6 -5.38 8.80 -12.11
CA LEU A 6 -4.73 7.56 -12.54
C LEU A 6 -4.72 7.42 -14.07
N ARG A 7 -5.85 7.68 -14.75
CA ARG A 7 -5.92 7.59 -16.21
C ARG A 7 -5.01 8.60 -16.88
N THR A 8 -4.97 9.84 -16.40
CA THR A 8 -4.05 10.87 -16.93
C THR A 8 -2.60 10.43 -16.81
N LEU A 9 -2.18 9.98 -15.61
CA LEU A 9 -0.80 9.52 -15.39
C LEU A 9 -0.43 8.30 -16.25
N LEU A 10 -1.36 7.35 -16.40
CA LEU A 10 -1.16 6.19 -17.25
C LEU A 10 -1.11 6.58 -18.74
N SER A 11 -1.93 7.52 -19.17
CA SER A 11 -1.95 8.06 -20.55
C SER A 11 -0.61 8.68 -20.91
N GLU A 12 -0.09 9.53 -20.03
CA GLU A 12 1.24 10.14 -20.19
C GLU A 12 2.34 9.08 -20.24
N ARG A 13 2.29 8.08 -19.35
CA ARG A 13 3.34 7.05 -19.24
C ARG A 13 3.34 6.07 -20.41
N LEU A 14 2.15 5.69 -20.89
CA LEU A 14 1.95 4.74 -22.00
C LEU A 14 1.98 5.42 -23.37
N LYS A 15 1.85 6.75 -23.42
CA LYS A 15 1.62 7.53 -24.65
C LYS A 15 0.37 7.07 -25.42
N VAL A 16 -0.68 6.75 -24.68
CA VAL A 16 -1.97 6.27 -25.21
C VAL A 16 -3.07 7.21 -24.73
N PRO A 17 -4.01 7.66 -25.58
CA PRO A 17 -5.10 8.53 -25.17
C PRO A 17 -5.87 7.98 -23.96
N GLU A 18 -6.26 8.86 -23.02
CA GLU A 18 -6.96 8.44 -21.81
C GLU A 18 -8.19 7.57 -22.09
N GLN A 19 -8.94 7.83 -23.16
CA GLN A 19 -10.16 7.12 -23.53
C GLN A 19 -9.89 5.68 -24.00
N GLU A 20 -8.68 5.43 -24.49
CA GLU A 20 -8.23 4.12 -24.94
C GLU A 20 -7.68 3.27 -23.78
N ILE A 21 -7.53 3.84 -22.58
CA ILE A 21 -7.15 3.11 -21.37
C ILE A 21 -8.28 2.18 -20.90
N ARG A 22 -7.99 0.89 -20.79
CA ARG A 22 -8.88 -0.23 -20.48
C ARG A 22 -8.32 -0.93 -19.26
N PHE A 23 -9.19 -1.12 -18.29
CA PHE A 23 -8.88 -1.83 -17.06
C PHE A 23 -9.60 -3.17 -17.05
N VAL A 24 -8.90 -4.20 -16.57
CA VAL A 24 -9.49 -5.46 -16.11
C VAL A 24 -9.38 -5.52 -14.59
N TYR A 25 -10.28 -6.25 -13.94
CA TYR A 25 -10.34 -6.33 -12.48
C TYR A 25 -10.04 -7.75 -12.02
N GLY A 26 -9.12 -7.88 -11.07
CA GLY A 26 -8.82 -9.15 -10.43
C GLY A 26 -9.90 -9.58 -9.43
N PRO A 27 -9.76 -10.77 -8.81
CA PRO A 27 -10.74 -11.35 -7.88
C PRO A 27 -11.11 -10.46 -6.69
N PHE A 28 -10.20 -9.58 -6.28
CA PHE A 28 -10.39 -8.66 -5.15
C PHE A 28 -10.62 -7.21 -5.60
N GLY A 29 -11.04 -7.01 -6.85
CA GLY A 29 -11.35 -5.68 -7.40
C GLY A 29 -10.14 -4.81 -7.71
N LYS A 30 -8.91 -5.34 -7.59
CA LYS A 30 -7.70 -4.60 -7.99
C LYS A 30 -7.70 -4.39 -9.51
N PRO A 31 -7.62 -3.14 -10.00
CA PRO A 31 -7.55 -2.87 -11.43
C PRO A 31 -6.15 -3.22 -11.98
N HIS A 32 -6.13 -3.74 -13.20
CA HIS A 32 -4.95 -4.01 -14.01
C HIS A 32 -5.16 -3.42 -15.41
N LEU A 33 -4.09 -3.04 -16.10
CA LEU A 33 -4.20 -2.64 -17.50
C LEU A 33 -4.50 -3.87 -18.36
N LEU A 34 -5.47 -3.74 -19.26
CA LEU A 34 -5.64 -4.70 -20.36
C LEU A 34 -4.48 -4.47 -21.34
N ASP A 35 -3.78 -5.53 -21.74
CA ASP A 35 -2.50 -5.50 -22.45
C ASP A 35 -2.38 -4.35 -23.47
N TYR A 36 -1.44 -3.43 -23.23
CA TYR A 36 -1.08 -2.38 -24.17
C TYR A 36 0.08 -2.86 -25.03
N ASN A 37 -0.11 -2.78 -26.35
CA ASN A 37 0.88 -3.12 -27.36
C ASN A 37 2.19 -2.34 -27.10
N ASN A 38 3.20 -2.97 -26.49
CA ASN A 38 4.65 -2.63 -26.54
C ASN A 38 5.53 -3.34 -25.47
N ASN A 39 5.12 -4.47 -24.88
CA ASN A 39 5.88 -5.18 -23.83
C ASN A 39 6.16 -4.37 -22.54
N GLU A 40 5.70 -3.11 -22.41
CA GLU A 40 5.82 -2.33 -21.18
C GLU A 40 4.76 -2.77 -20.16
N ARG A 41 5.15 -3.67 -19.26
CA ARG A 41 4.31 -4.06 -18.12
C ARG A 41 4.31 -2.96 -17.07
N ILE A 42 3.24 -2.18 -17.00
CA ILE A 42 3.01 -1.24 -15.90
C ILE A 42 2.16 -1.91 -14.83
N HIS A 43 2.75 -2.04 -13.64
CA HIS A 43 2.04 -2.34 -12.41
C HIS A 43 1.68 -1.03 -11.72
N PHE A 44 0.46 -0.93 -11.22
CA PHE A 44 0.03 0.23 -10.45
C PHE A 44 -0.89 -0.16 -9.32
N ASN A 45 -1.03 0.74 -8.36
CA ASN A 45 -2.02 0.65 -7.32
C ASN A 45 -2.41 2.05 -6.85
N VAL A 46 -3.65 2.18 -6.38
CA VAL A 46 -4.22 3.45 -5.93
C VAL A 46 -4.84 3.23 -4.57
N SER A 47 -4.62 4.17 -3.65
CA SER A 47 -5.36 4.30 -2.40
C SER A 47 -5.83 5.74 -2.23
N ASN A 48 -6.91 5.95 -1.49
CA ASN A 48 -7.44 7.27 -1.21
C ASN A 48 -7.88 7.33 0.26
N ALA A 49 -7.57 8.43 0.93
CA ALA A 49 -8.09 8.74 2.25
C ALA A 49 -8.42 10.23 2.32
N GLU A 50 -9.67 10.55 2.66
CA GLU A 50 -10.19 11.91 2.70
C GLU A 50 -9.89 12.69 1.40
N ASP A 51 -9.08 13.75 1.47
CA ASP A 51 -8.68 14.61 0.37
C ASP A 51 -7.38 14.16 -0.35
N VAL A 52 -6.80 13.03 0.08
CA VAL A 52 -5.55 12.50 -0.47
C VAL A 52 -5.80 11.33 -1.42
N VAL A 53 -5.15 11.39 -2.59
CA VAL A 53 -5.02 10.29 -3.54
C VAL A 53 -3.55 9.87 -3.60
N ALA A 54 -3.27 8.61 -3.30
CA ALA A 54 -1.94 8.02 -3.40
C ALA A 54 -1.90 7.02 -4.58
N ILE A 55 -0.93 7.18 -5.47
CA ILE A 55 -0.76 6.33 -6.66
C ILE A 55 0.67 5.82 -6.69
N ALA A 56 0.84 4.51 -6.75
CA ALA A 56 2.14 3.87 -6.99
C ALA A 56 2.16 3.23 -8.37
N MET A 57 3.30 3.34 -9.06
CA MET A 57 3.54 2.75 -10.37
C MET A 57 4.93 2.10 -10.42
N SER A 58 5.04 0.98 -11.14
CA SER A 58 6.28 0.24 -11.35
C SER A 58 6.27 -0.39 -12.74
N SER A 59 7.40 -0.37 -13.43
CA SER A 59 7.56 -1.01 -14.74
C SER A 59 8.14 -2.43 -14.66
N THR A 60 8.44 -2.92 -13.46
CA THR A 60 9.18 -4.19 -13.29
C THR A 60 8.55 -5.13 -12.29
N THR A 61 7.86 -4.62 -11.28
CA THR A 61 7.36 -5.44 -10.16
C THR A 61 5.97 -5.03 -9.73
N ARG A 62 5.24 -5.97 -9.12
CA ARG A 62 3.97 -5.68 -8.48
C ARG A 62 4.18 -4.65 -7.38
N VAL A 63 3.26 -3.70 -7.31
CA VAL A 63 3.27 -2.61 -6.32
C VAL A 63 1.90 -2.49 -5.64
N GLY A 64 1.92 -2.05 -4.39
CA GLY A 64 0.77 -1.71 -3.57
C GLY A 64 1.08 -0.43 -2.80
N ILE A 65 0.08 0.41 -2.59
CA ILE A 65 0.17 1.63 -1.80
C ILE A 65 -1.08 1.73 -0.94
N ASP A 66 -0.89 2.21 0.28
CA ASP A 66 -1.99 2.60 1.12
C ASP A 66 -1.76 3.97 1.75
N VAL A 67 -2.85 4.68 2.00
CA VAL A 67 -2.85 5.99 2.66
C VAL A 67 -4.03 6.07 3.60
N GLU A 68 -3.79 6.50 4.83
CA GLU A 68 -4.83 6.73 5.83
C GLU A 68 -4.53 7.97 6.66
N ARG A 69 -5.58 8.66 7.11
CA ARG A 69 -5.39 9.80 8.02
C ARG A 69 -5.00 9.28 9.40
N LYS A 70 -3.95 9.85 9.98
CA LYS A 70 -3.56 9.58 11.37
C LYS A 70 -4.64 10.18 12.27
N LYS A 71 -5.44 9.31 12.87
CA LYS A 71 -6.45 9.68 13.87
C LYS A 71 -6.03 9.12 15.22
N ASN A 72 -6.25 9.91 16.25
CA ASN A 72 -6.08 9.45 17.62
C ASN A 72 -7.42 8.98 18.18
N GLU A 73 -7.93 7.90 17.59
CA GLU A 73 -9.15 7.21 18.04
C GLU A 73 -8.79 5.78 18.47
N SER A 74 -9.68 5.16 19.23
CA SER A 74 -9.50 3.78 19.67
C SER A 74 -9.93 2.82 18.57
N TYR A 75 -9.07 1.84 18.28
CA TYR A 75 -9.32 0.76 17.32
C TYR A 75 -9.20 -0.62 17.98
N GLU A 76 -9.28 -0.69 19.31
CA GLU A 76 -8.98 -1.93 20.05
C GLU A 76 -9.86 -3.11 19.61
N GLU A 77 -11.11 -2.83 19.24
CA GLU A 77 -12.06 -3.83 18.73
C GLU A 77 -11.63 -4.51 17.42
N ILE A 78 -10.81 -3.83 16.61
CA ILE A 78 -10.32 -4.38 15.33
C ILE A 78 -8.90 -4.92 15.39
N TYR A 79 -8.17 -4.73 16.50
CA TYR A 79 -6.81 -5.24 16.66
C TYR A 79 -6.66 -6.74 16.32
N PRO A 80 -7.54 -7.65 16.80
CA PRO A 80 -7.38 -9.08 16.54
C PRO A 80 -7.47 -9.47 15.06
N PHE A 81 -8.07 -8.63 14.21
CA PHE A 81 -8.20 -8.90 12.78
C PHE A 81 -7.05 -8.31 11.95
N VAL A 82 -6.22 -7.49 12.57
CA VAL A 82 -5.20 -6.70 11.87
C VAL A 82 -3.82 -6.97 12.39
N LEU A 83 -3.59 -6.99 13.71
CA LEU A 83 -2.26 -7.00 14.31
C LEU A 83 -1.83 -8.43 14.67
N SER A 84 -0.54 -8.73 14.51
CA SER A 84 0.07 -9.89 15.18
C SER A 84 0.22 -9.62 16.69
N ASP A 85 0.52 -10.65 17.48
CA ASP A 85 0.75 -10.49 18.93
C ASP A 85 1.89 -9.50 19.24
N ARG A 86 2.95 -9.52 18.43
CA ARG A 86 4.06 -8.57 18.54
C ARG A 86 3.61 -7.15 18.22
N GLU A 87 2.95 -6.94 17.09
CA GLU A 87 2.47 -5.62 16.68
C GLU A 87 1.45 -5.07 17.68
N LEU A 88 0.59 -5.94 18.25
CA LEU A 88 -0.34 -5.60 19.31
C LEU A 88 0.38 -5.13 20.58
N HIS A 89 1.47 -5.82 20.96
CA HIS A 89 2.29 -5.40 22.09
C HIS A 89 2.94 -4.04 21.83
N GLU A 90 3.48 -3.82 20.63
CA GLU A 90 4.07 -2.53 20.22
C GLU A 90 3.02 -1.39 20.25
N VAL A 91 1.82 -1.62 19.71
CA VAL A 91 0.73 -0.63 19.71
C VAL A 91 0.23 -0.34 21.13
N ARG A 92 0.07 -1.35 21.98
CA ARG A 92 -0.37 -1.15 23.38
C ARG A 92 0.71 -0.50 24.25
N GLY A 93 1.97 -0.76 23.96
CA GLY A 93 3.13 -0.16 24.64
C GLY A 93 3.36 1.31 24.28
N ALA A 94 2.81 1.78 23.16
CA ALA A 94 2.86 3.19 22.80
C ALA A 94 2.06 4.06 23.78
N ASP A 95 2.44 5.34 23.83
CA ASP A 95 1.69 6.38 24.54
C ASP A 95 0.20 6.30 24.14
N PRO A 96 -0.76 6.29 25.10
CA PRO A 96 -2.18 6.29 24.82
C PRO A 96 -2.63 7.28 23.73
N GLN A 97 -2.03 8.47 23.64
CA GLN A 97 -2.36 9.48 22.63
C GLN A 97 -1.75 9.21 21.24
N LEU A 98 -0.88 8.20 21.12
CA LEU A 98 -0.24 7.80 19.87
C LEU A 98 -0.72 6.43 19.38
N ARG A 99 -1.46 5.66 20.19
CA ARG A 99 -1.90 4.29 19.83
C ARG A 99 -2.72 4.25 18.55
N GLY A 100 -3.64 5.19 18.36
CA GLY A 100 -4.43 5.27 17.12
C GLY A 100 -3.54 5.49 15.90
N ALA A 101 -2.58 6.40 15.99
CA ALA A 101 -1.62 6.64 14.92
C ALA A 101 -0.69 5.44 14.68
N ALA A 102 -0.24 4.76 15.74
CA ALA A 102 0.58 3.56 15.65
C ALA A 102 -0.18 2.41 14.96
N PHE A 103 -1.44 2.20 15.32
CA PHE A 103 -2.32 1.25 14.65
C PHE A 103 -2.49 1.56 13.17
N ILE A 104 -2.78 2.81 12.80
CA ILE A 104 -2.93 3.23 11.40
C ILE A 104 -1.63 3.01 10.61
N SER A 105 -0.47 3.22 11.23
CA SER A 105 0.81 2.87 10.61
C SER A 105 0.96 1.36 10.40
N CYS A 106 0.60 0.50 11.36
CA CYS A 106 0.59 -0.94 11.12
C CYS A 106 -0.40 -1.34 10.00
N TRP A 107 -1.61 -0.78 10.01
CA TRP A 107 -2.64 -1.01 8.99
C TRP A 107 -2.10 -0.71 7.59
N THR A 108 -1.66 0.54 7.37
CA THR A 108 -1.23 1.01 6.04
C THR A 108 -0.09 0.17 5.46
N ARG A 109 0.86 -0.26 6.28
CA ARG A 109 1.98 -1.14 5.84
C ARG A 109 1.48 -2.50 5.36
N LYS A 110 0.62 -3.14 6.16
CA LYS A 110 0.11 -4.48 5.87
C LYS A 110 -0.84 -4.45 4.68
N GLU A 111 -1.67 -3.42 4.58
CA GLU A 111 -2.63 -3.23 3.51
C GLU A 111 -1.91 -2.92 2.17
N ALA A 112 -0.85 -2.11 2.19
CA ALA A 112 0.04 -1.92 1.04
C ALA A 112 0.68 -3.25 0.56
N LEU A 113 1.18 -4.08 1.49
CA LEU A 113 1.74 -5.40 1.16
C LEU A 113 0.70 -6.35 0.56
N VAL A 114 -0.48 -6.45 1.19
CA VAL A 114 -1.61 -7.26 0.73
C VAL A 114 -2.06 -6.82 -0.66
N LYS A 115 -2.18 -5.52 -0.90
CA LYS A 115 -2.47 -4.94 -2.22
C LYS A 115 -1.39 -5.30 -3.24
N ALA A 116 -0.11 -5.22 -2.88
CA ALA A 116 1.00 -5.55 -3.78
C ALA A 116 0.98 -7.05 -4.16
N ALA A 117 0.76 -7.92 -3.18
CA ALA A 117 0.72 -9.37 -3.34
C ALA A 117 -0.56 -9.87 -4.02
N GLY A 118 -1.64 -9.08 -3.99
CA GLY A 118 -2.96 -9.49 -4.50
C GLY A 118 -3.68 -10.44 -3.55
N LEU A 119 -3.51 -10.24 -2.25
CA LEU A 119 -4.16 -11.02 -1.19
C LEU A 119 -5.45 -10.33 -0.72
N SER A 120 -6.26 -11.06 0.06
CA SER A 120 -7.45 -10.54 0.72
C SER A 120 -7.07 -9.76 2.00
N ILE A 121 -7.87 -8.76 2.37
CA ILE A 121 -7.75 -8.03 3.65
C ILE A 121 -7.85 -8.96 4.86
N SER A 122 -8.52 -10.10 4.74
CA SER A 122 -8.60 -11.11 5.80
C SER A 122 -7.24 -11.76 6.13
N SER A 123 -6.20 -11.53 5.33
CA SER A 123 -4.84 -12.03 5.59
C SER A 123 -4.02 -11.14 6.51
N LEU A 124 -4.50 -9.94 6.88
CA LEU A 124 -3.73 -8.98 7.66
C LEU A 124 -3.19 -9.58 8.97
N ALA A 125 -4.05 -10.16 9.83
CA ALA A 125 -3.61 -10.76 11.09
C ALA A 125 -2.54 -11.87 10.92
N THR A 126 -2.51 -12.55 9.77
CA THR A 126 -1.58 -13.66 9.49
C THR A 126 -0.20 -13.22 8.98
N ILE A 127 0.01 -11.91 8.84
CA ILE A 127 1.24 -11.31 8.34
C ILE A 127 1.85 -10.53 9.52
N GLU A 128 3.12 -10.74 9.83
CA GLU A 128 3.83 -9.91 10.80
C GLU A 128 4.90 -9.10 10.09
N LEU A 129 4.90 -7.77 10.32
CA LEU A 129 5.90 -6.86 9.77
C LEU A 129 6.75 -6.26 10.89
N SER A 130 8.03 -6.04 10.59
CA SER A 130 8.89 -5.15 11.38
C SER A 130 9.32 -3.96 10.54
N ASN A 131 9.57 -2.84 11.21
CA ASN A 131 10.22 -1.69 10.62
C ASN A 131 11.66 -1.61 11.12
N GLU A 132 12.61 -1.95 10.24
CA GLU A 132 14.04 -1.91 10.54
C GLU A 132 14.73 -0.97 9.54
N GLN A 133 15.45 0.03 10.04
CA GLN A 133 16.23 0.97 9.20
C GLN A 133 15.37 1.66 8.11
N ASN A 134 14.14 2.06 8.45
CA ASN A 134 13.15 2.62 7.53
C ASN A 134 12.73 1.67 6.39
N ARG A 135 12.96 0.37 6.55
CA ARG A 135 12.47 -0.67 5.65
C ARG A 135 11.55 -1.60 6.41
N ILE A 136 10.37 -1.81 5.84
CA ILE A 136 9.39 -2.74 6.37
C ILE A 136 9.65 -4.12 5.76
N GLN A 137 9.79 -5.11 6.63
CA GLN A 137 10.12 -6.48 6.27
C GLN A 137 9.13 -7.47 6.88
N LEU A 138 8.83 -8.53 6.13
CA LEU A 138 8.07 -9.65 6.64
C LEU A 138 8.89 -10.45 7.65
N CYS A 139 8.42 -10.50 8.90
CA CYS A 139 9.02 -11.30 9.96
C CYS A 139 8.47 -12.73 9.96
N ALA A 140 7.15 -12.84 9.94
CA ALA A 140 6.46 -14.10 10.02
C ALA A 140 5.18 -14.07 9.18
N ALA A 141 4.72 -15.27 8.82
CA ALA A 141 3.38 -15.44 8.33
C ALA A 141 2.89 -16.87 8.58
N ASP A 142 1.61 -17.02 8.92
CA ASP A 142 1.11 -18.21 9.62
C ASP A 142 0.76 -19.40 8.69
N TRP A 143 1.04 -19.30 7.39
CA TRP A 143 0.78 -20.40 6.46
C TRP A 143 1.65 -20.36 5.19
N ASP A 144 1.93 -21.53 4.62
CA ASP A 144 2.89 -21.72 3.52
C ASP A 144 2.66 -20.86 2.27
N GLY A 145 1.42 -20.46 2.00
CA GLY A 145 1.09 -19.63 0.84
C GLY A 145 1.61 -18.20 0.93
N THR A 146 2.14 -17.77 2.06
CA THR A 146 2.73 -16.44 2.26
C THR A 146 4.26 -16.42 2.13
N LYS A 147 4.93 -17.56 1.95
CA LYS A 147 6.41 -17.61 1.80
C LYS A 147 6.93 -16.71 0.69
N HIS A 148 6.15 -16.53 -0.37
CA HIS A 148 6.50 -15.64 -1.48
C HIS A 148 6.54 -14.15 -1.08
N LEU A 149 5.87 -13.77 0.00
CA LEU A 149 5.87 -12.39 0.53
C LEU A 149 7.26 -11.96 1.02
N ARG A 150 8.17 -12.90 1.32
CA ARG A 150 9.56 -12.57 1.69
C ARG A 150 10.35 -11.83 0.60
N LYS A 151 9.86 -11.87 -0.64
CA LYS A 151 10.44 -11.12 -1.77
C LYS A 151 10.04 -9.65 -1.75
N PHE A 152 9.01 -9.30 -0.98
CA PHE A 152 8.50 -7.95 -0.92
C PHE A 152 9.32 -7.08 0.02
N SER A 153 9.38 -5.81 -0.31
CA SER A 153 9.89 -4.75 0.56
C SER A 153 8.86 -3.64 0.61
N ALA A 154 8.79 -2.96 1.76
CA ALA A 154 7.89 -1.85 1.95
C ALA A 154 8.60 -0.68 2.65
N TRP A 155 8.03 0.51 2.48
CA TRP A 155 8.53 1.77 3.02
C TRP A 155 7.37 2.63 3.51
N ASP A 156 7.58 3.35 4.59
CA ASP A 156 6.70 4.45 4.99
C ASP A 156 7.13 5.73 4.28
N GLU A 157 6.17 6.46 3.74
CA GLU A 157 6.37 7.73 3.06
C GLU A 157 5.81 8.87 3.91
N SER A 158 6.68 9.82 4.28
CA SER A 158 6.31 11.00 5.07
C SER A 158 6.08 12.22 4.17
N LEU A 159 5.27 12.05 3.12
CA LEU A 159 5.03 13.08 2.11
C LEU A 159 4.01 14.13 2.56
N ILE A 160 3.03 13.71 3.37
CA ILE A 160 1.87 14.51 3.73
C ILE A 160 1.69 14.43 5.24
N ALA A 161 1.84 15.56 5.93
CA ALA A 161 1.64 15.66 7.36
C ALA A 161 0.21 15.24 7.74
N GLY A 162 0.07 14.49 8.84
CA GLY A 162 -1.22 13.99 9.31
C GLY A 162 -1.72 12.71 8.61
N PHE A 163 -0.98 12.17 7.63
CA PHE A 163 -1.30 10.90 6.99
C PHE A 163 -0.21 9.86 7.26
N SER A 164 -0.61 8.59 7.27
CA SER A 164 0.28 7.44 7.15
C SER A 164 0.21 6.98 5.70
N VAL A 165 1.34 6.86 5.03
CA VAL A 165 1.42 6.37 3.65
C VAL A 165 2.44 5.25 3.63
N SER A 166 2.08 4.12 3.06
CA SER A 166 3.00 2.98 2.94
C SER A 166 2.95 2.43 1.52
N ILE A 167 4.12 2.10 0.97
CA ILE A 167 4.27 1.49 -0.35
C ILE A 167 5.00 0.16 -0.21
N ALA A 168 4.53 -0.86 -0.93
CA ALA A 168 5.13 -2.18 -0.96
C ALA A 168 5.35 -2.64 -2.40
N CYS A 169 6.44 -3.37 -2.66
CA CYS A 169 6.68 -3.97 -3.96
C CYS A 169 7.41 -5.31 -3.87
N ASP A 170 7.26 -6.14 -4.90
CA ASP A 170 7.86 -7.49 -5.02
C ASP A 170 9.35 -7.41 -5.41
N SER A 171 10.16 -6.64 -4.68
CA SER A 171 11.61 -6.58 -4.87
C SER A 171 12.35 -6.04 -3.65
N ALA A 172 13.33 -6.81 -3.18
CA ALA A 172 14.29 -6.41 -2.14
C ALA A 172 15.29 -5.32 -2.57
N ARG A 173 15.38 -5.01 -3.87
CA ARG A 173 16.33 -4.03 -4.44
C ARG A 173 15.65 -2.80 -5.01
N ALA A 174 14.33 -2.68 -4.87
CA ALA A 174 13.63 -1.51 -5.37
C ALA A 174 14.06 -0.26 -4.61
N THR A 175 13.99 0.87 -5.32
CA THR A 175 14.09 2.20 -4.73
C THR A 175 12.76 2.89 -4.97
N VAL A 176 12.29 3.62 -3.96
CA VAL A 176 11.06 4.41 -4.07
C VAL A 176 11.45 5.85 -4.39
N LYS A 177 10.79 6.42 -5.39
CA LYS A 177 10.82 7.85 -5.67
C LYS A 177 9.41 8.38 -5.48
N SER A 178 9.26 9.33 -4.58
CA SER A 178 7.97 9.89 -4.21
C SER A 178 7.87 11.36 -4.59
N HIS A 179 6.68 11.75 -5.04
CA HIS A 179 6.37 13.12 -5.44
C HIS A 179 5.02 13.52 -4.84
N ARG A 180 4.92 14.74 -4.34
CA ARG A 180 3.67 15.32 -3.85
C ARG A 180 3.20 16.40 -4.81
N HIS A 181 1.95 16.33 -5.22
CA HIS A 181 1.28 17.36 -6.00
C HIS A 181 0.07 17.87 -5.23
N CYS A 182 -0.05 19.19 -5.11
CA CYS A 182 -1.24 19.84 -4.55
C CYS A 182 -2.05 20.46 -5.67
N PHE A 183 -3.27 19.98 -5.86
CA PHE A 183 -4.23 20.61 -6.78
C PHE A 183 -4.85 21.80 -6.06
N LYS A 184 -4.67 23.00 -6.60
CA LYS A 184 -5.45 24.17 -6.19
C LYS A 184 -6.80 24.06 -6.87
N THR A 185 -7.87 23.94 -6.10
CA THR A 185 -9.26 24.14 -6.55
C THR A 185 -9.54 25.62 -6.69
#